data_AF-M7BLN3-F1
#
_entry.id   AF-M7BLN3-F1
#
_cell.length_a   1.000
_cell.length_b   1.000
_cell.length_c   1.000
_cell.angle_alpha   90.00
_cell.angle_beta   90.00
_cell.angle_gamma   90.00
#
_symmetry.space_group_name_H-M   'P 1'
#
loop_
_entity.id
_entity.type
_entity.pdbx_description
1 polymer ?
#
loop_
_entity_poly.entity_id
_entity_poly.type
_entity_poly.pdbx_seq_one_letter_code
_entity_poly.pdbx_strand_id
1 'polypeptide(L)'
;MARKAGNYYVPAEPKLAFVIKIRGINGVNPKVRKVLLLLRLRQIFNGTFVKLNKASINMLRIVEPYIAWGYPNLKSVHELIYKCCYAKINRQRIALTDNSLIQRCLEK
;
A
#
# COMPACT_ATOMS: atom_id res chain seq x y z
N MET A 1 12.52 -20.48 -22.26
CA MET A 1 11.49 -21.22 -23.02
C MET A 1 10.88 -20.35 -24.11
N ALA A 2 10.32 -19.16 -23.84
CA ALA A 2 9.79 -18.26 -24.88
C ALA A 2 10.81 -17.82 -25.95
N ARG A 3 12.01 -17.40 -25.51
CA ARG A 3 13.11 -16.96 -26.41
C ARG A 3 13.62 -18.04 -27.37
N LYS A 4 13.45 -19.33 -27.02
CA LYS A 4 13.81 -20.46 -27.90
C LYS A 4 12.82 -20.65 -29.05
N ALA A 5 11.57 -20.21 -28.88
CA ALA A 5 10.50 -20.30 -29.86
C ALA A 5 10.30 -18.99 -30.65
N GLY A 6 11.24 -18.03 -30.57
CA GLY A 6 11.08 -16.71 -31.19
C GLY A 6 9.99 -15.83 -30.53
N ASN A 7 9.43 -16.27 -29.40
CA ASN A 7 8.30 -15.61 -28.73
C ASN A 7 8.74 -14.76 -27.53
N TYR A 8 7.87 -13.83 -27.13
CA TYR A 8 8.06 -12.97 -25.97
C TYR A 8 7.44 -13.57 -24.70
N TYR A 9 8.11 -13.36 -23.57
CA TYR A 9 7.53 -13.65 -22.26
C TYR A 9 6.91 -12.37 -21.69
N VAL A 10 5.60 -12.39 -21.47
CA VAL A 10 4.87 -11.28 -20.85
C VAL A 10 4.60 -11.65 -19.39
N PRO A 11 5.16 -10.92 -18.40
CA PRO A 11 4.87 -11.19 -17.01
C PRO A 11 3.43 -10.82 -16.66
N ALA A 12 2.88 -11.46 -15.64
CA ALA A 12 1.56 -11.14 -15.13
C ALA A 12 1.51 -9.71 -14.56
N GLU A 13 0.35 -9.07 -14.71
CA GLU A 13 0.13 -7.74 -14.13
C GLU A 13 0.25 -7.77 -12.59
N PRO A 14 0.91 -6.76 -12.01
CA PRO A 14 1.03 -6.64 -10.57
C PRO A 14 -0.32 -6.36 -9.93
N LYS A 15 -0.63 -7.08 -8.85
CA LYS A 15 -1.91 -7.01 -8.14
C LYS A 15 -1.89 -6.14 -6.88
N LEU A 16 -0.69 -5.73 -6.44
CA LEU A 16 -0.47 -5.01 -5.19
C LEU A 16 0.44 -3.82 -5.45
N ALA A 17 0.07 -2.65 -4.91
CA ALA A 17 0.94 -1.48 -4.84
C ALA A 17 1.19 -1.10 -3.38
N PHE A 18 2.38 -0.57 -3.13
CA PHE A 18 2.69 0.15 -1.90
C PHE A 18 2.67 1.65 -2.21
N VAL A 19 1.96 2.41 -1.38
CA VAL A 19 1.70 3.83 -1.59
C VAL A 19 2.16 4.60 -0.36
N ILE A 20 3.01 5.59 -0.55
CA ILE A 20 3.55 6.46 0.50
C ILE A 20 3.17 7.91 0.20
N LYS A 21 2.75 8.65 1.21
CA LYS A 21 2.51 10.10 1.07
C LYS A 21 3.81 10.88 1.19
N ILE A 22 4.13 11.70 0.19
CA ILE A 22 5.36 12.50 0.13
C ILE A 22 5.15 13.98 0.43
N ARG A 23 3.92 14.50 0.28
CA ARG A 23 3.60 15.93 0.50
C ARG A 23 2.58 16.15 1.61
N GLY A 24 2.63 17.34 2.23
CA GLY A 24 1.71 17.78 3.27
C GLY A 24 0.28 18.04 2.78
N ILE A 25 -0.59 18.55 3.68
CA ILE A 25 -2.02 18.81 3.40
C ILE A 25 -2.33 20.27 3.03
N ASN A 26 -1.34 21.16 3.06
CA ASN A 26 -1.55 22.59 2.81
C ASN A 26 -1.91 22.83 1.35
N GLY A 27 -2.98 23.59 1.10
CA GLY A 27 -3.43 23.94 -0.26
C GLY A 27 -3.98 22.78 -1.09
N VAL A 28 -4.30 21.63 -0.48
CA VAL A 28 -4.80 20.45 -1.21
C VAL A 28 -6.29 20.58 -1.49
N ASN A 29 -6.68 20.41 -2.76
CA ASN A 29 -8.09 20.39 -3.18
C ASN A 29 -8.91 19.37 -2.36
N PRO A 30 -10.13 19.69 -1.90
CA PRO A 30 -10.99 18.79 -1.13
C PRO A 30 -11.15 17.38 -1.73
N LYS A 31 -11.20 17.26 -3.06
CA LYS A 31 -11.31 15.97 -3.76
C LYS A 31 -10.08 15.09 -3.53
N VAL A 32 -8.88 15.66 -3.70
CA VAL A 32 -7.59 14.98 -3.47
C VAL A 32 -7.46 14.61 -1.98
N ARG A 33 -7.82 15.54 -1.09
CA ARG A 33 -7.82 15.30 0.37
C ARG A 33 -8.72 14.12 0.74
N LYS A 34 -9.91 14.02 0.12
CA LYS A 34 -10.83 12.89 0.35
C LYS A 34 -10.23 11.57 -0.12
N VAL A 35 -9.59 11.53 -1.29
CA VAL A 35 -8.94 10.31 -1.78
C VAL A 35 -7.77 9.88 -0.89
N LEU A 36 -6.92 10.81 -0.44
CA LEU A 36 -5.84 10.50 0.52
C LEU A 36 -6.40 9.94 1.84
N LEU A 37 -7.55 10.44 2.31
CA LEU A 37 -8.23 9.91 3.49
C LEU A 37 -8.77 8.49 3.27
N LEU A 38 -9.34 8.20 2.10
CA LEU A 38 -9.81 6.85 1.74
C LEU A 38 -8.65 5.84 1.68
N LEU A 39 -7.49 6.27 1.17
CA LEU A 39 -6.25 5.48 1.19
C LEU A 39 -5.61 5.39 2.58
N ARG A 40 -6.16 6.07 3.60
CA ARG A 40 -5.63 6.15 4.97
C ARG A 40 -4.26 6.86 5.08
N LEU A 41 -3.91 7.69 4.10
CA LEU A 41 -2.68 8.47 4.02
C LEU A 41 -2.82 9.84 4.71
N ARG A 42 -2.90 9.84 6.04
CA ARG A 42 -3.15 11.04 6.85
C ARG A 42 -1.90 11.91 7.00
N GLN A 43 -0.80 11.34 7.46
CA GLN A 43 0.47 12.04 7.70
C GLN A 43 1.46 11.82 6.55
N ILE A 44 2.46 12.70 6.46
CA ILE A 44 3.60 12.51 5.54
C ILE A 44 4.35 11.24 5.95
N PHE A 45 4.89 10.51 4.97
CA PHE A 45 5.55 9.21 5.12
C PHE A 45 4.68 8.06 5.65
N ASN A 46 3.37 8.25 5.79
CA ASN A 46 2.47 7.12 5.97
C ASN A 46 2.47 6.27 4.71
N GLY A 47 2.58 4.95 4.89
CA GLY A 47 2.55 3.95 3.84
C GLY A 47 1.35 3.01 3.98
N THR A 48 0.75 2.62 2.86
CA THR A 48 -0.33 1.61 2.83
C THR A 48 -0.19 0.69 1.64
N PHE A 49 -0.55 -0.58 1.84
CA PHE A 49 -0.72 -1.55 0.76
C PHE A 49 -2.11 -1.42 0.16
N VAL A 50 -2.19 -1.35 -1.17
CA VAL A 50 -3.44 -1.18 -1.94
C VAL A 50 -3.52 -2.28 -2.98
N LYS A 51 -4.65 -3.01 -2.98
CA LYS A 51 -4.97 -3.96 -4.06
C LYS A 51 -5.28 -3.18 -5.33
N LEU A 52 -4.59 -3.53 -6.42
CA LEU A 52 -4.77 -2.88 -7.71
C LEU A 52 -6.02 -3.42 -8.40
N ASN A 53 -6.90 -2.49 -8.72
CA ASN A 53 -8.07 -2.67 -9.58
C ASN A 53 -8.25 -1.36 -10.36
N LYS A 54 -9.17 -1.34 -11.34
CA LYS A 54 -9.41 -0.17 -12.19
C LYS A 54 -9.73 1.11 -11.38
N ALA A 55 -10.50 0.97 -10.29
CA ALA A 55 -10.87 2.09 -9.43
C ALA A 55 -9.69 2.60 -8.59
N SER A 56 -8.90 1.70 -7.99
CA SER A 56 -7.69 2.01 -7.23
C SER A 56 -6.68 2.75 -8.09
N ILE A 57 -6.44 2.30 -9.32
CA ILE A 57 -5.54 2.97 -10.26
C ILE A 57 -6.03 4.39 -10.57
N ASN A 58 -7.33 4.57 -10.80
CA ASN A 58 -7.89 5.90 -11.01
C ASN A 58 -7.77 6.80 -9.78
N MET A 59 -7.96 6.25 -8.56
CA MET A 59 -7.72 6.99 -7.32
C MET A 59 -6.25 7.41 -7.19
N LEU A 60 -5.30 6.51 -7.50
CA LEU A 60 -3.87 6.80 -7.44
C LEU A 60 -3.49 7.90 -8.44
N ARG A 61 -4.03 7.88 -9.66
CA ARG A 61 -3.84 8.94 -10.66
C ARG A 61 -4.30 10.31 -10.18
N ILE A 62 -5.42 10.39 -9.47
CA ILE A 62 -5.93 11.68 -8.92
C ILE A 62 -4.97 12.28 -7.89
N VAL A 63 -4.31 11.44 -7.09
CA VAL A 63 -3.44 11.90 -5.99
C VAL A 63 -1.95 11.79 -6.30
N GLU A 64 -1.59 11.37 -7.52
CA GLU A 64 -0.22 11.07 -7.97
C GLU A 64 0.80 12.14 -7.57
N PRO A 65 0.51 13.46 -7.67
CA PRO A 65 1.47 14.47 -7.26
C PRO A 65 1.83 14.45 -5.76
N TYR A 66 0.98 13.88 -4.89
CA TYR A 66 1.13 13.87 -3.43
C TYR A 66 1.66 12.54 -2.87
N ILE A 67 1.77 11.51 -3.71
CA ILE A 67 2.17 10.17 -3.32
C ILE A 67 3.34 9.68 -4.16
N ALA A 68 4.17 8.82 -3.57
CA ALA A 68 5.05 7.93 -4.31
C ALA A 68 4.47 6.53 -4.19
N TRP A 69 4.34 5.81 -5.31
CA TRP A 69 3.80 4.46 -5.28
C TRP A 69 4.44 3.56 -6.33
N GLY A 70 4.41 2.26 -6.07
CA GLY A 70 4.97 1.25 -6.97
C GLY A 70 4.67 -0.16 -6.49
N TYR A 71 5.20 -1.14 -7.21
CA TYR A 71 5.00 -2.56 -6.90
C TYR A 71 6.07 -3.03 -5.92
N PRO A 72 5.69 -3.46 -4.70
CA PRO A 72 6.68 -3.88 -3.72
C PRO A 72 7.23 -5.27 -4.06
N ASN A 73 8.49 -5.51 -3.69
CA ASN A 73 9.08 -6.85 -3.74
C ASN A 73 8.84 -7.58 -2.40
N LEU A 74 8.99 -8.91 -2.38
CA LEU A 74 8.74 -9.72 -1.18
C LEU A 74 9.63 -9.33 0.00
N LYS A 75 10.89 -8.99 -0.25
CA LYS A 75 11.84 -8.56 0.79
C LYS A 75 11.38 -7.27 1.47
N SER A 76 10.96 -6.27 0.70
CA SER A 76 10.45 -4.99 1.18
C SER A 76 9.15 -5.17 1.96
N VAL A 77 8.24 -6.04 1.50
CA VAL A 77 7.03 -6.37 2.26
C VAL A 77 7.38 -6.94 3.62
N HIS A 78 8.30 -7.92 3.66
CA HIS A 78 8.75 -8.56 4.89
C HIS A 78 9.37 -7.53 5.83
N GLU A 79 10.37 -6.77 5.38
CA GLU A 79 11.04 -5.75 6.19
C GLU A 79 10.07 -4.69 6.74
N LEU A 80 9.08 -4.26 5.94
CA LEU A 80 8.06 -3.31 6.38
C LEU A 80 7.17 -3.90 7.48
N ILE A 81 6.77 -5.17 7.33
CA ILE A 81 5.93 -5.85 8.33
C ILE A 81 6.68 -5.98 9.65
N TYR A 82 7.94 -6.41 9.64
CA TYR A 82 8.70 -6.61 10.88
C TYR A 82 9.16 -5.30 11.53
N LYS A 83 9.55 -4.27 10.76
CA LYS A 83 10.15 -3.05 11.33
C LYS A 83 9.13 -1.95 11.64
N CYS A 84 8.11 -1.80 10.80
CA CYS A 84 7.30 -0.58 10.77
C CYS A 84 5.81 -0.82 10.98
N CYS A 85 5.36 -2.07 11.01
CA CYS A 85 3.94 -2.39 11.05
C CYS A 85 3.37 -2.39 12.47
N TYR A 86 2.13 -1.92 12.57
CA TYR A 86 1.35 -1.91 13.79
C TYR A 86 -0.02 -2.50 13.48
N ALA A 87 -0.52 -3.33 14.38
CA ALA A 87 -1.88 -3.82 14.33
C ALA A 87 -2.84 -2.81 14.97
N LYS A 88 -4.09 -2.84 14.50
CA LYS A 88 -5.20 -2.14 15.14
C LYS A 88 -6.02 -3.14 15.96
N ILE A 89 -5.75 -3.23 17.26
CA ILE A 89 -6.43 -4.15 18.19
C ILE A 89 -7.23 -3.31 19.17
N ASN A 90 -8.52 -3.60 19.36
CA ASN A 90 -9.41 -2.83 20.24
C ASN A 90 -9.35 -1.30 20.00
N ARG A 91 -9.25 -0.91 18.72
CA ARG A 91 -9.08 0.49 18.25
C ARG A 91 -7.76 1.17 18.66
N GLN A 92 -6.85 0.46 19.31
CA GLN A 92 -5.51 0.95 19.67
C GLN A 92 -4.46 0.49 18.65
N ARG A 93 -3.36 1.25 18.56
CA ARG A 93 -2.21 0.94 17.71
C ARG A 93 -1.19 0.16 18.54
N ILE A 94 -1.04 -1.13 18.27
CA ILE A 94 -0.14 -2.03 19.01
C ILE A 94 0.95 -2.53 18.05
N ALA A 95 2.21 -2.55 18.49
CA ALA A 95 3.31 -3.10 17.71
C ALA A 95 3.15 -4.62 17.57
N LEU A 96 3.53 -5.16 16.41
CA LEU A 96 3.49 -6.60 16.16
C LEU A 96 4.73 -7.25 16.80
N THR A 97 4.57 -7.87 17.97
CA THR A 97 5.61 -8.66 18.64
C THR A 97 5.42 -10.15 18.44
N ASP A 98 4.19 -10.62 18.63
CA ASP A 98 3.85 -12.04 18.66
C ASP A 98 2.75 -12.39 17.67
N ASN A 99 2.85 -13.60 17.11
CA ASN A 99 1.85 -14.14 16.19
C ASN A 99 0.48 -14.35 16.86
N SER A 100 0.44 -14.52 18.19
CA SER A 100 -0.81 -14.66 18.95
C SER A 100 -1.70 -13.42 18.82
N LEU A 101 -1.11 -12.22 18.70
CA LEU A 101 -1.83 -10.96 18.49
C LEU A 101 -2.51 -10.93 17.12
N ILE A 102 -1.85 -11.49 16.10
CA ILE A 102 -2.35 -11.57 14.73
C ILE A 102 -3.49 -12.58 14.66
N GLN A 103 -3.26 -13.77 15.23
CA GLN A 103 -4.21 -14.88 15.23
C GLN A 103 -5.55 -14.47 15.87
N ARG A 104 -5.51 -13.86 17.07
CA ARG A 104 -6.71 -13.35 17.75
C ARG A 104 -7.53 -12.34 16.95
N CYS A 105 -6.90 -11.59 16.03
CA CYS A 105 -7.58 -10.56 15.24
C CYS A 105 -8.08 -11.04 13.87
N LEU A 106 -7.52 -12.14 13.34
CA LEU A 106 -7.80 -12.63 11.99
C LEU A 106 -8.55 -13.95 11.96
N GLU A 107 -8.52 -14.73 13.05
CA GLU A 107 -9.39 -15.90 13.18
C GLU A 107 -10.85 -15.46 13.09
N LYS A 108 -11.55 -16.09 12.14
CA LYS A 108 -12.98 -15.92 11.90
C LYS A 108 -13.74 -17.00 12.65
#